data_AF-A0A6A6PDN3-F1
#
_entry.id   AF-A0A6A6PDN3-F1
#
_cell.length_a   1.000
_cell.length_b   1.000
_cell.length_c   1.000
_cell.angle_alpha   90.00
_cell.angle_beta   90.00
_cell.angle_gamma   90.00
#
_symmetry.space_group_name_H-M   'P 1'
#
loop_
_entity.id
_entity.type
_entity.pdbx_description
1 polymer ?
#
loop_
_entity_poly.entity_id
_entity_poly.type
_entity_poly.pdbx_seq_one_letter_code
_entity_poly.pdbx_strand_id
1 'polypeptide(L)'
;MASHATLNAAAEERKARLAQLRSLKRKQPEPDTDVALTTTGPEDEQQAAAPTESRADAEETVRYLSGRNFDIATHGPKLGFEAQPQTLSTQPTAEQLAAQLAASVHAQQAAEEEDSSATAAAGAPETAAAANGAGGLDLFKLRPKKPNWDLKREMERKMAVLGPRTENAIARLVRERVEGRKAAAGVKGGGVSAVTAAAASVPGGKGGDAEMEGAMLVEAMHVREREDEEDAARDREEEDDAMRDAL
;
A
#
# COMPACT_ATOMS: atom_id res chain seq x y z
N MET A 1 -35.60 2.08 -17.84
CA MET A 1 -35.56 1.04 -16.79
C MET A 1 -36.66 0.04 -17.11
N ALA A 2 -36.35 -1.09 -17.75
CA ALA A 2 -37.35 -2.13 -18.02
C ALA A 2 -37.79 -2.73 -16.67
N SER A 3 -39.10 -2.78 -16.41
CA SER A 3 -39.62 -3.24 -15.13
C SER A 3 -39.41 -4.75 -14.99
N HIS A 4 -39.16 -5.23 -13.77
CA HIS A 4 -38.92 -6.67 -13.48
C HIS A 4 -40.00 -7.60 -14.06
N ALA A 5 -41.25 -7.12 -14.18
CA ALA A 5 -42.33 -7.85 -14.83
C ALA A 5 -42.06 -8.15 -16.31
N THR A 6 -41.51 -7.19 -17.06
CA THR A 6 -41.17 -7.38 -18.49
C THR A 6 -40.03 -8.37 -18.68
N LEU A 7 -39.06 -8.38 -17.76
CA LEU A 7 -37.94 -9.32 -17.79
C LEU A 7 -38.39 -10.76 -17.45
N ASN A 8 -39.29 -10.92 -16.48
CA ASN A 8 -39.86 -12.22 -16.15
C ASN A 8 -40.72 -12.78 -17.30
N ALA A 9 -41.54 -11.95 -17.93
CA ALA A 9 -42.34 -12.35 -19.09
C ALA A 9 -41.45 -12.84 -20.26
N ALA A 10 -40.36 -12.12 -20.57
CA ALA A 10 -39.42 -12.53 -21.61
C ALA A 10 -38.67 -13.83 -21.27
N ALA A 11 -38.39 -14.08 -19.98
CA ALA A 11 -37.77 -15.32 -19.53
C ALA A 11 -38.71 -16.53 -19.66
N GLU A 12 -39.99 -16.35 -19.37
CA GLU A 12 -41.02 -17.38 -19.53
C GLU A 12 -41.25 -17.73 -21.01
N GLU A 13 -41.30 -16.72 -21.89
CA GLU A 13 -41.42 -16.92 -23.34
C GLU A 13 -40.23 -17.71 -23.91
N ARG A 14 -39.01 -17.39 -23.47
CA ARG A 14 -37.80 -18.14 -23.87
C ARG A 14 -37.85 -19.60 -23.40
N LYS A 15 -38.33 -19.86 -22.18
CA LYS A 15 -38.48 -21.23 -21.64
C LYS A 15 -39.52 -22.02 -22.45
N ALA A 16 -40.66 -21.41 -22.77
CA ALA A 16 -41.70 -22.04 -23.59
C ALA A 16 -41.17 -22.40 -24.99
N ARG A 17 -40.44 -21.49 -25.63
CA ARG A 17 -39.82 -21.73 -26.94
C ARG A 17 -38.80 -22.87 -26.90
N LEU A 18 -37.97 -22.95 -25.84
CA LEU A 18 -37.02 -24.04 -25.68
C LEU A 18 -37.71 -25.39 -25.40
N ALA A 19 -38.82 -25.41 -24.68
CA ALA A 19 -39.60 -26.63 -24.45
C ALA A 19 -40.18 -27.17 -25.78
N GLN A 20 -40.70 -26.29 -26.63
CA GLN A 20 -41.17 -26.64 -27.97
C GLN A 20 -40.04 -27.18 -28.86
N LEU A 21 -38.83 -26.63 -28.77
CA LEU A 21 -37.68 -27.12 -29.52
C LEU A 21 -37.13 -28.45 -28.96
N ARG A 22 -37.31 -28.73 -27.67
CA ARG A 22 -36.90 -30.00 -27.08
C ARG A 22 -37.77 -31.18 -27.51
N SER A 23 -39.07 -30.99 -27.71
CA SER A 23 -39.95 -32.07 -28.20
C SER A 23 -39.69 -32.43 -29.68
N LEU A 24 -39.18 -31.48 -30.48
CA LEU A 24 -38.77 -31.70 -31.88
C LEU A 24 -37.54 -32.60 -32.03
N LYS A 25 -36.69 -32.71 -31.00
CA LYS A 25 -35.47 -33.55 -31.06
C LYS A 25 -35.74 -35.05 -30.81
N ARG A 26 -36.98 -35.43 -30.49
CA ARG A 26 -37.42 -36.81 -30.27
C ARG A 26 -38.46 -37.21 -31.33
N LYS A 27 -38.07 -37.11 -32.59
CA LYS A 27 -38.81 -37.65 -33.75
C LYS A 27 -37.85 -38.13 -34.85
N GLN A 28 -36.78 -38.82 -34.45
CA GLN A 28 -36.20 -39.86 -35.29
C GLN A 28 -36.86 -41.17 -34.82
N PRO A 29 -37.63 -41.88 -35.66
CA PRO A 29 -37.99 -43.26 -35.34
C PRO A 29 -36.71 -44.11 -35.40
N GLU A 30 -36.44 -44.86 -34.33
CA GLU A 30 -35.43 -45.92 -34.31
C GLU A 30 -35.70 -46.86 -35.51
N PRO A 31 -34.70 -47.22 -36.33
CA PRO A 31 -34.87 -48.33 -37.26
C PRO A 31 -34.95 -49.64 -36.47
N ASP A 32 -35.97 -50.43 -36.79
CA ASP A 32 -36.24 -51.76 -36.26
C ASP A 32 -34.98 -52.63 -36.27
N THR A 33 -34.54 -53.07 -35.10
CA THR A 33 -33.56 -54.14 -34.95
C THR A 33 -34.28 -55.49 -35.07
N ASP A 34 -34.59 -55.87 -36.30
CA ASP A 34 -34.93 -57.25 -36.67
C ASP A 34 -33.96 -57.72 -37.77
N VAL A 35 -32.74 -58.06 -37.35
CA VAL A 35 -31.83 -58.91 -38.13
C VAL A 35 -31.20 -59.95 -37.20
N ALA A 36 -31.88 -61.08 -37.15
CA ALA A 36 -31.35 -62.44 -37.19
C ALA A 36 -29.95 -62.66 -36.59
N LEU A 37 -29.96 -63.34 -35.44
CA LEU A 37 -29.13 -64.49 -35.13
C LEU A 37 -28.49 -65.11 -36.39
N THR A 38 -27.23 -64.75 -36.64
CA THR A 38 -26.32 -65.54 -37.45
C THR A 38 -25.03 -65.68 -36.68
N THR A 39 -24.86 -66.90 -36.18
CA THR A 39 -23.62 -67.49 -35.74
C THR A 39 -22.56 -67.42 -36.86
N THR A 40 -21.29 -67.51 -36.46
CA THR A 40 -20.07 -67.63 -37.27
C THR A 40 -19.49 -66.33 -37.85
N GLY A 41 -18.55 -65.75 -37.09
CA GLY A 41 -17.44 -64.94 -37.58
C GLY A 41 -16.19 -65.35 -36.80
N PRO A 42 -15.05 -65.59 -37.48
CA PRO A 42 -14.01 -66.49 -37.01
C PRO A 42 -13.19 -65.94 -35.85
N GLU A 43 -12.80 -66.86 -34.99
CA GLU A 43 -11.80 -66.72 -33.95
C GLU A 43 -10.45 -66.48 -34.63
N ASP A 44 -9.93 -65.25 -34.58
CA ASP A 44 -8.50 -65.01 -34.78
C ASP A 44 -7.83 -65.20 -33.41
N GLU A 45 -7.56 -66.46 -33.09
CA GLU A 45 -6.51 -66.84 -32.14
C GLU A 45 -5.15 -66.48 -32.77
N GLN A 46 -4.68 -65.25 -32.61
CA GLN A 46 -3.27 -64.94 -32.83
C GLN A 46 -2.46 -65.12 -31.56
N GLN A 47 -2.09 -66.38 -31.39
CA GLN A 47 -0.87 -66.90 -30.79
C GLN A 47 0.19 -65.82 -30.50
N ALA A 48 0.36 -65.54 -29.21
CA ALA A 48 1.56 -64.93 -28.66
C ALA A 48 2.72 -65.92 -28.80
N ALA A 49 3.49 -65.80 -29.89
CA ALA A 49 4.84 -66.33 -29.98
C ALA A 49 5.80 -65.17 -29.68
N ALA A 50 6.41 -65.17 -28.50
CA ALA A 50 7.50 -64.27 -28.17
C ALA A 50 8.73 -64.62 -29.03
N PRO A 51 9.28 -63.71 -29.85
CA PRO A 51 10.61 -63.89 -30.38
C PRO A 51 11.61 -63.61 -29.25
N THR A 52 12.57 -64.53 -29.06
CA THR A 52 13.75 -64.25 -28.26
C THR A 52 14.64 -63.32 -29.08
N GLU A 53 14.31 -62.03 -29.11
CA GLU A 53 15.13 -61.02 -29.78
C GLU A 53 16.40 -60.81 -28.97
N SER A 54 17.55 -60.83 -29.64
CA SER A 54 18.80 -60.49 -28.98
C SER A 54 18.74 -59.00 -28.62
N ARG A 55 19.43 -58.59 -27.54
CA ARG A 55 19.42 -57.19 -27.09
C ARG A 55 19.82 -56.19 -28.20
N ALA A 56 20.60 -56.62 -29.17
CA ALA A 56 20.97 -55.82 -30.34
C ALA A 56 19.76 -55.56 -31.26
N ASP A 57 18.90 -56.54 -31.48
CA ASP A 57 17.71 -56.42 -32.33
C ASP A 57 16.68 -55.46 -31.69
N ALA A 58 16.52 -55.54 -30.36
CA ALA A 58 15.65 -54.63 -29.62
C ALA A 58 16.15 -53.16 -29.65
N GLU A 59 17.47 -52.94 -29.63
CA GLU A 59 18.04 -51.59 -29.76
C GLU A 59 17.87 -51.02 -31.17
N GLU A 60 17.90 -51.88 -32.20
CA GLU A 60 17.63 -51.51 -33.59
C GLU A 60 16.14 -51.21 -33.82
N THR A 61 15.22 -52.04 -33.34
CA THR A 61 13.77 -51.77 -33.45
C THR A 61 13.38 -50.48 -32.72
N VAL A 62 13.98 -50.18 -31.57
CA VAL A 62 13.79 -48.89 -30.87
C VAL A 62 14.27 -47.71 -31.71
N ARG A 63 15.40 -47.85 -32.43
CA ARG A 63 15.96 -46.80 -33.29
C ARG A 63 15.08 -46.50 -34.51
N TYR A 64 14.38 -47.50 -35.05
CA TYR A 64 13.56 -47.36 -36.26
C TYR A 64 12.06 -47.14 -35.98
N LEU A 65 11.53 -47.59 -34.84
CA LEU A 65 10.14 -47.36 -34.40
C LEU A 65 9.98 -46.16 -33.46
N SER A 66 11.05 -45.43 -33.11
CA SER A 66 10.96 -44.15 -32.38
C SER A 66 10.39 -43.00 -33.24
N GLY A 67 9.35 -43.28 -34.01
CA GLY A 67 8.65 -42.34 -34.87
C GLY A 67 7.34 -41.89 -34.23
N ARG A 68 7.27 -40.61 -33.87
CA ARG A 68 6.06 -39.81 -33.64
C ARG A 68 4.94 -40.47 -32.82
N ASN A 69 4.89 -40.11 -31.55
CA ASN A 69 3.76 -40.37 -30.66
C ASN A 69 3.42 -41.87 -30.49
N PHE A 70 4.44 -42.73 -30.44
CA PHE A 70 4.30 -44.15 -30.09
C PHE A 70 5.28 -44.51 -28.97
N ASP A 71 4.82 -45.25 -27.99
CA ASP A 71 5.64 -45.83 -26.94
C ASP A 71 5.75 -47.34 -27.15
N ILE A 72 6.98 -47.82 -27.25
CA ILE A 72 7.32 -49.20 -27.56
C ILE A 72 7.08 -50.09 -26.34
N ALA A 73 7.23 -49.55 -25.12
CA ALA A 73 6.98 -50.31 -23.90
C ALA A 73 5.50 -50.67 -23.73
N THR A 74 4.61 -49.75 -24.14
CA THR A 74 3.16 -49.92 -24.05
C THR A 74 2.50 -50.33 -25.38
N HIS A 75 3.28 -50.46 -26.45
CA HIS A 75 2.82 -50.68 -27.83
C HIS A 75 1.60 -49.81 -28.20
N GLY A 76 1.60 -48.55 -27.76
CA GLY A 76 0.43 -47.65 -27.86
C GLY A 76 0.80 -46.21 -28.20
N PRO A 77 -0.20 -45.36 -28.51
CA PRO A 77 0.04 -43.95 -28.74
C PRO A 77 0.54 -43.26 -27.45
N LYS A 78 1.59 -42.45 -27.55
CA LYS A 78 2.21 -41.72 -26.43
C LYS A 78 1.29 -40.59 -25.94
N LEU A 79 0.37 -40.92 -25.03
CA LEU A 79 -0.51 -39.95 -24.40
C LEU A 79 0.32 -38.87 -23.67
N GLY A 80 0.21 -37.61 -24.11
CA GLY A 80 1.00 -36.49 -23.55
C GLY A 80 0.65 -36.09 -22.10
N PHE A 81 -0.12 -36.92 -21.39
CA PHE A 81 -0.63 -36.65 -20.04
C PHE A 81 -0.17 -37.66 -18.99
N GLU A 82 0.69 -38.62 -19.36
CA GLU A 82 1.16 -39.66 -18.44
C GLU A 82 2.07 -39.11 -17.32
N ALA A 83 2.90 -38.12 -17.64
CA ALA A 83 3.65 -37.36 -16.65
C ALA A 83 2.91 -36.06 -16.33
N GLN A 84 2.57 -35.85 -15.05
CA GLN A 84 1.99 -34.59 -14.60
C GLN A 84 2.96 -33.45 -14.93
N PRO A 85 2.50 -32.33 -15.52
CA PRO A 85 3.39 -31.23 -15.93
C PRO A 85 4.20 -30.64 -14.77
N GLN A 86 3.70 -30.80 -13.53
CA GLN A 86 4.36 -30.42 -12.29
C GLN A 86 5.69 -31.18 -12.05
N THR A 87 5.81 -32.41 -12.58
CA THR A 87 6.99 -33.28 -12.39
C THR A 87 8.05 -33.12 -13.47
N LEU A 88 7.67 -32.51 -14.61
CA LEU A 88 8.56 -32.26 -15.75
C LEU A 88 9.32 -30.93 -15.61
N SER A 89 8.80 -30.01 -14.81
CA SER A 89 9.39 -28.68 -14.59
C SER A 89 10.13 -28.66 -13.26
N THR A 90 11.38 -28.22 -13.28
CA THR A 90 12.18 -27.97 -12.07
C THR A 90 11.83 -26.64 -11.39
N GLN A 91 10.95 -25.84 -12.00
CA GLN A 91 10.51 -24.55 -11.46
C GLN A 91 9.30 -24.72 -10.55
N PRO A 92 9.22 -23.98 -9.43
CA PRO A 92 8.08 -24.05 -8.52
C PRO A 92 6.81 -23.62 -9.23
N THR A 93 5.70 -24.27 -8.91
CA THR A 93 4.40 -23.96 -9.50
C THR A 93 3.86 -22.66 -8.92
N ALA A 94 2.99 -21.96 -9.68
CA ALA A 94 2.35 -20.73 -9.19
C ALA A 94 1.59 -20.97 -7.88
N GLU A 95 0.96 -22.14 -7.74
CA GLU A 95 0.26 -22.56 -6.51
C GLU A 95 1.23 -22.73 -5.33
N GLN A 96 2.41 -23.33 -5.56
CA GLN A 96 3.44 -23.46 -4.52
C GLN A 96 3.99 -22.11 -4.07
N LEU A 97 4.26 -21.20 -5.02
CA LEU A 97 4.71 -19.85 -4.71
C LEU A 97 3.64 -19.04 -3.97
N ALA A 98 2.38 -19.14 -4.39
CA ALA A 98 1.26 -18.50 -3.71
C ALA A 98 1.10 -19.03 -2.27
N ALA A 99 1.23 -20.34 -2.06
CA ALA A 99 1.17 -20.94 -0.72
C ALA A 99 2.34 -20.48 0.17
N GLN A 100 3.56 -20.40 -0.36
CA GLN A 100 4.72 -19.86 0.37
C GLN A 100 4.53 -18.40 0.75
N LEU A 101 4.04 -17.59 -0.18
CA LEU A 101 3.78 -16.17 0.06
C LEU A 101 2.68 -15.98 1.11
N ALA A 102 1.57 -16.73 1.00
CA ALA A 102 0.50 -16.71 2.00
C ALA A 102 1.00 -17.11 3.40
N ALA A 103 1.83 -18.15 3.50
CA ALA A 103 2.44 -18.55 4.77
C ALA A 103 3.38 -17.47 5.33
N SER A 104 4.19 -16.83 4.48
CA SER A 104 5.08 -15.75 4.90
C SER A 104 4.31 -14.52 5.39
N VAL A 105 3.21 -14.15 4.71
CA VAL A 105 2.36 -13.02 5.10
C VAL A 105 1.63 -13.34 6.40
N HIS A 106 1.10 -14.55 6.54
CA HIS A 106 0.45 -14.98 7.79
C HIS A 106 1.43 -15.01 8.96
N ALA A 107 2.68 -15.44 8.74
CA ALA A 107 3.71 -15.42 9.78
C ALA A 107 4.12 -14.00 10.16
N GLN A 108 4.25 -13.08 9.18
CA GLN A 108 4.50 -11.66 9.44
C GLN A 108 3.35 -11.02 10.22
N GLN A 109 2.11 -11.28 9.82
CA GLN A 109 0.92 -10.78 10.52
C GLN A 109 0.85 -11.29 11.95
N ALA A 110 1.08 -12.58 12.19
CA ALA A 110 1.08 -13.15 13.54
C ALA A 110 2.19 -12.57 14.42
N ALA A 111 3.40 -12.38 13.88
CA ALA A 111 4.52 -11.76 14.60
C ALA A 111 4.21 -10.28 14.95
N GLU A 112 3.64 -9.52 14.00
CA GLU A 112 3.23 -8.14 14.22
C GLU A 112 2.07 -8.04 15.23
N GLU A 113 1.13 -8.99 15.25
CA GLU A 113 0.04 -9.08 16.24
C GLU A 113 0.57 -9.38 17.65
N GLU A 114 1.57 -10.26 17.79
CA GLU A 114 2.22 -10.53 19.08
C GLU A 114 2.99 -9.30 19.60
N ASP A 115 3.76 -8.62 18.75
CA ASP A 115 4.51 -7.40 19.10
C ASP A 115 3.59 -6.21 19.44
N SER A 116 2.44 -6.08 18.76
CA SER A 116 1.46 -5.04 19.04
C SER A 116 0.60 -5.33 20.28
N SER A 117 0.41 -6.61 20.64
CA SER A 117 -0.23 -6.98 21.92
C SER A 117 0.66 -6.70 23.14
N ALA A 118 1.99 -6.79 23.00
CA ALA A 118 2.95 -6.49 24.05
C ALA A 118 3.14 -4.97 24.27
N THR A 119 3.03 -4.16 23.22
CA THR A 119 3.13 -2.69 23.31
C THR A 119 1.80 -1.99 23.64
N ALA A 120 0.64 -2.64 23.46
CA ALA A 120 -0.65 -2.11 23.89
C ALA A 120 -0.82 -2.03 25.44
N ALA A 121 -0.01 -2.75 26.22
CA ALA A 121 -0.02 -2.69 27.68
C ALA A 121 0.82 -1.53 28.27
N ALA A 122 1.65 -0.86 27.45
CA ALA A 122 2.46 0.29 27.86
C ALA A 122 2.12 1.49 26.98
N GLY A 123 1.14 2.29 27.40
CA GLY A 123 0.71 3.45 26.64
C GLY A 123 1.80 4.51 26.46
N ALA A 124 2.17 4.83 25.21
CA ALA A 124 2.51 6.15 24.64
C ALA A 124 3.13 5.98 23.21
N PRO A 125 3.40 7.04 22.43
CA PRO A 125 2.46 7.62 21.48
C PRO A 125 2.89 7.48 20.01
N GLU A 126 1.87 7.59 19.16
CA GLU A 126 1.86 8.05 17.77
C GLU A 126 3.18 8.61 17.22
N THR A 127 3.87 7.83 16.39
CA THR A 127 4.74 8.38 15.32
C THR A 127 4.39 7.75 13.97
N ALA A 128 3.24 8.16 13.46
CA ALA A 128 2.89 8.58 12.09
C ALA A 128 3.41 7.88 10.80
N ALA A 129 4.23 6.82 10.81
CA ALA A 129 4.84 6.31 9.57
C ALA A 129 4.49 4.87 9.17
N ALA A 130 3.91 4.04 10.05
CA ALA A 130 3.65 2.61 9.76
C ALA A 130 2.15 2.21 9.75
N ALA A 131 1.22 3.16 9.73
CA ALA A 131 -0.21 2.90 9.93
C ALA A 131 -1.03 2.78 8.62
N ASN A 132 -0.55 2.06 7.61
CA ASN A 132 -1.36 1.75 6.42
C ASN A 132 -1.64 0.25 6.21
N GLY A 133 -1.10 -0.65 7.06
CA GLY A 133 -1.24 -2.11 6.91
C GLY A 133 -2.15 -2.83 7.89
N ALA A 134 -2.28 -2.34 9.14
CA ALA A 134 -2.82 -3.14 10.25
C ALA A 134 -3.99 -2.50 11.04
N GLY A 135 -4.53 -1.37 10.58
CA GLY A 135 -5.75 -0.80 11.14
C GLY A 135 -6.89 -1.00 10.16
N GLY A 136 -8.00 -1.60 10.58
CA GLY A 136 -9.17 -1.89 9.75
C GLY A 136 -9.47 -0.78 8.75
N LEU A 137 -9.69 -1.17 7.49
CA LEU A 137 -9.94 -0.26 6.35
C LEU A 137 -10.90 0.85 6.75
N ASP A 138 -10.37 2.06 6.92
CA ASP A 138 -11.16 3.19 7.37
C ASP A 138 -12.13 3.61 6.26
N LEU A 139 -13.39 3.23 6.44
CA LEU A 139 -14.49 3.51 5.52
C LEU A 139 -14.64 5.00 5.23
N PHE A 140 -14.16 5.90 6.09
CA PHE A 140 -14.22 7.34 5.86
C PHE A 140 -13.15 7.83 4.87
N LYS A 141 -11.98 7.19 4.82
CA LYS A 141 -10.90 7.51 3.87
C LYS A 141 -11.20 6.99 2.46
N LEU A 142 -12.02 5.94 2.35
CA LEU A 142 -12.51 5.31 1.11
C LEU A 142 -13.73 6.02 0.49
N ARG A 143 -14.32 7.01 1.16
CA ARG A 143 -15.43 7.79 0.58
C ARG A 143 -14.96 8.53 -0.68
N PRO A 144 -15.84 8.68 -1.69
CA PRO A 144 -15.51 9.47 -2.87
C PRO A 144 -15.17 10.91 -2.45
N LYS A 145 -13.94 11.32 -2.77
CA LYS A 145 -13.42 12.64 -2.43
C LYS A 145 -13.90 13.69 -3.44
N LYS A 146 -13.79 14.97 -3.06
CA LYS A 146 -14.17 16.12 -3.91
C LYS A 146 -13.36 16.11 -5.21
N PRO A 147 -13.89 16.43 -6.40
CA PRO A 147 -13.13 16.33 -7.66
C PRO A 147 -11.77 17.06 -7.69
N ASN A 148 -11.62 18.16 -6.95
CA ASN A 148 -10.40 18.97 -6.85
C ASN A 148 -9.46 18.56 -5.69
N TRP A 149 -9.77 17.47 -4.98
CA TRP A 149 -9.02 17.06 -3.79
C TRP A 149 -7.56 16.74 -4.09
N ASP A 150 -7.33 16.06 -5.22
CA ASP A 150 -6.00 15.66 -5.64
C ASP A 150 -5.23 16.85 -6.20
N LEU A 151 -5.90 17.70 -6.98
CA LEU A 151 -5.33 18.96 -7.46
C LEU A 151 -4.83 19.83 -6.30
N LYS A 152 -5.61 19.95 -5.22
CA LYS A 152 -5.20 20.69 -4.02
C LYS A 152 -3.94 20.08 -3.41
N ARG A 153 -3.90 18.75 -3.27
CA ARG A 153 -2.75 18.05 -2.68
C ARG A 153 -1.48 18.19 -3.53
N GLU A 154 -1.60 18.06 -4.84
CA GLU A 154 -0.48 18.24 -5.77
C GLU A 154 0.01 19.69 -5.80
N MET A 155 -0.91 20.66 -5.77
CA MET A 155 -0.58 22.08 -5.71
C MET A 155 0.10 22.43 -4.39
N GLU A 156 -0.40 21.91 -3.25
CA GLU A 156 0.21 22.10 -1.93
C GLU A 156 1.66 21.59 -1.93
N ARG A 157 1.92 20.40 -2.49
CA ARG A 157 3.28 19.85 -2.60
C ARG A 157 4.19 20.73 -3.45
N LYS A 158 3.68 21.31 -4.54
CA LYS A 158 4.44 22.24 -5.40
C LYS A 158 4.71 23.58 -4.71
N MET A 159 3.74 24.08 -3.94
CA MET A 159 3.85 25.35 -3.21
C MET A 159 4.68 25.23 -1.92
N ALA A 160 4.79 24.05 -1.32
CA ALA A 160 5.58 23.81 -0.12
C ALA A 160 7.06 24.22 -0.28
N VAL A 161 7.62 24.06 -1.48
CA VAL A 161 8.99 24.50 -1.79
C VAL A 161 9.10 26.03 -1.83
N LEU A 162 8.01 26.72 -2.18
CA LEU A 162 7.97 28.17 -2.28
C LEU A 162 7.71 28.86 -0.94
N GLY A 163 7.01 28.20 -0.01
CA GLY A 163 6.70 28.71 1.35
C GLY A 163 7.92 29.29 2.09
N PRO A 164 9.02 28.54 2.26
CA PRO A 164 10.21 29.04 2.92
C PRO A 164 10.86 30.23 2.19
N ARG A 165 10.78 30.27 0.86
CA ARG A 165 11.30 31.39 0.06
C ARG A 165 10.44 32.63 0.25
N THR A 166 9.12 32.48 0.31
CA THR A 166 8.19 33.59 0.57
C THR A 166 8.37 34.13 1.98
N GLU A 167 8.53 33.28 2.99
CA GLU A 167 8.78 33.70 4.38
C GLU A 167 10.10 34.46 4.51
N ASN A 168 11.17 33.97 3.88
CA ASN A 168 12.45 34.66 3.82
C ASN A 168 12.36 36.01 3.11
N ALA A 169 11.60 36.10 2.01
CA ALA A 169 11.38 37.35 1.30
C ALA A 169 10.58 38.35 2.15
N ILE A 170 9.55 37.89 2.86
CA ILE A 170 8.78 38.69 3.81
C ILE A 170 9.71 39.20 4.92
N ALA A 171 10.54 38.34 5.51
CA ALA A 171 11.48 38.74 6.55
C ALA A 171 12.47 39.82 6.07
N ARG A 172 12.97 39.71 4.84
CA ARG A 172 13.84 40.74 4.22
C ARG A 172 13.10 42.06 4.02
N LEU A 173 11.89 42.04 3.48
CA LEU A 173 11.08 43.25 3.27
C LEU A 173 10.71 43.92 4.60
N VAL A 174 10.42 43.14 5.64
CA VAL A 174 10.15 43.66 6.97
C VAL A 174 11.41 44.31 7.56
N ARG A 175 12.58 43.66 7.45
CA ARG A 175 13.85 44.22 7.88
C ARG A 175 14.14 45.56 7.20
N GLU A 176 14.07 45.59 5.86
CA GLU A 176 14.30 46.80 5.07
C GLU A 176 13.31 47.91 5.46
N ARG A 177 12.03 47.58 5.67
CA ARG A 177 11.02 48.55 6.10
C ARG A 177 11.30 49.10 7.50
N VAL A 178 11.72 48.27 8.44
CA VAL A 178 12.06 48.69 9.81
C VAL A 178 13.32 49.56 9.82
N GLU A 179 14.37 49.14 9.10
CA GLU A 179 15.60 49.90 8.94
C GLU A 179 15.34 51.23 8.24
N GLY A 180 14.54 51.25 7.17
CA GLY A 180 14.15 52.46 6.46
C GLY A 180 13.34 53.43 7.33
N ARG A 181 12.44 52.92 8.17
CA ARG A 181 11.74 53.74 9.18
C ARG A 181 12.69 54.27 10.25
N LYS A 182 13.61 53.44 10.75
CA LYS A 182 14.62 53.82 11.75
C LYS A 182 15.59 54.86 11.19
N ALA A 183 16.02 54.72 9.93
CA ALA A 183 16.89 55.69 9.25
C ALA A 183 16.14 57.00 8.96
N ALA A 184 14.87 56.94 8.53
CA ALA A 184 14.04 58.13 8.34
C ALA A 184 13.77 58.88 9.67
N ALA A 185 13.57 58.14 10.77
CA ALA A 185 13.46 58.70 12.12
C ALA A 185 14.82 59.12 12.72
N GLY A 186 15.93 58.51 12.29
CA GLY A 186 17.29 58.87 12.68
C GLY A 186 17.81 60.12 11.97
N VAL A 187 17.35 60.39 10.74
CA VAL A 187 17.69 61.58 9.94
C VAL A 187 16.72 62.74 10.21
N LYS A 188 15.51 62.48 10.69
CA LYS A 188 14.57 63.48 11.22
C LYS A 188 14.47 63.26 12.73
N GLY A 189 15.50 63.73 13.45
CA GLY A 189 15.80 63.35 14.82
C GLY A 189 14.68 63.55 15.84
N GLY A 190 14.87 62.97 17.02
CA GLY A 190 13.99 63.23 18.16
C GLY A 190 12.53 62.93 17.88
N GLY A 191 12.18 61.65 17.95
CA GLY A 191 10.81 61.26 18.21
C GLY A 191 9.90 61.03 17.01
N VAL A 192 8.88 60.24 17.33
CA VAL A 192 7.64 59.94 16.62
C VAL A 192 7.74 58.86 15.52
N SER A 193 7.54 57.64 16.01
CA SER A 193 6.94 56.53 15.29
C SER A 193 5.63 56.97 14.64
N ALA A 194 5.60 57.01 13.31
CA ALA A 194 4.38 57.18 12.53
C ALA A 194 4.36 56.14 11.41
N VAL A 195 3.97 54.90 11.71
CA VAL A 195 3.05 54.09 10.88
C VAL A 195 2.83 52.68 11.45
N THR A 196 2.08 52.61 12.54
CA THR A 196 1.16 51.50 12.84
C THR A 196 -0.16 52.09 13.32
N ALA A 197 -0.92 52.65 12.38
CA ALA A 197 -2.33 52.99 12.55
C ALA A 197 -3.06 52.70 11.23
N ALA A 198 -3.14 51.43 10.88
CA ALA A 198 -4.04 50.94 9.83
C ALA A 198 -4.57 49.54 10.20
N ALA A 199 -4.97 49.37 11.46
CA ALA A 199 -5.98 48.42 11.93
C ALA A 199 -6.27 48.74 13.41
N ALA A 200 -7.54 48.88 13.75
CA ALA A 200 -8.10 49.22 15.07
C ALA A 200 -8.15 50.72 15.42
N SER A 201 -9.32 51.30 15.15
CA SER A 201 -9.79 52.59 15.66
C SER A 201 -10.22 52.49 17.12
N VAL A 202 -9.47 53.10 18.04
CA VAL A 202 -9.98 53.64 19.32
C VAL A 202 -9.18 54.92 19.64
N PRO A 203 -9.82 56.09 19.90
CA PRO A 203 -9.12 57.31 20.25
C PRO A 203 -9.02 57.44 21.77
N GLY A 204 -7.81 57.37 22.32
CA GLY A 204 -7.57 57.78 23.70
C GLY A 204 -6.34 57.15 24.34
N GLY A 205 -5.32 57.97 24.59
CA GLY A 205 -4.42 57.78 25.74
C GLY A 205 -3.09 57.07 25.47
N LYS A 206 -2.00 57.85 25.53
CA LYS A 206 -0.71 57.52 26.14
C LYS A 206 0.08 56.34 25.52
N GLY A 207 0.74 56.62 24.40
CA GLY A 207 1.65 55.68 23.72
C GLY A 207 3.14 55.92 24.00
N GLY A 208 3.51 56.35 25.20
CA GLY A 208 4.92 56.57 25.58
C GLY A 208 5.55 55.42 26.38
N ASP A 209 4.74 54.52 26.94
CA ASP A 209 5.20 53.58 27.97
C ASP A 209 5.66 52.22 27.38
N ALA A 210 5.04 51.75 26.29
CA ALA A 210 5.33 50.42 25.72
C ALA A 210 6.68 50.31 24.97
N GLU A 211 7.20 51.42 24.42
CA GLU A 211 8.49 51.41 23.72
C GLU A 211 9.68 51.50 24.70
N MET A 212 9.47 52.06 25.90
CA MET A 212 10.47 52.09 26.97
C MET A 212 10.57 50.74 27.69
N GLU A 213 9.46 50.00 27.77
CA GLU A 213 9.38 48.69 28.44
C GLU A 213 10.20 47.60 27.73
N GLY A 214 10.31 47.63 26.39
CA GLY A 214 11.12 46.66 25.64
C GLY A 214 12.62 46.80 25.88
N ALA A 215 13.13 48.03 26.00
CA ALA A 215 14.53 48.28 26.34
C ALA A 215 14.82 47.91 27.81
N MET A 216 13.88 48.24 28.72
CA MET A 216 13.99 47.84 30.12
C MET A 216 13.91 46.32 30.32
N LEU A 217 13.12 45.59 29.51
CA LEU A 217 13.04 44.12 29.60
C LEU A 217 14.34 43.43 29.17
N VAL A 218 15.00 43.96 28.14
CA VAL A 218 16.31 43.46 27.70
C VAL A 218 17.38 43.78 28.75
N GLU A 219 17.36 44.97 29.34
CA GLU A 219 18.27 45.32 30.43
C GLU A 219 18.01 44.46 31.68
N ALA A 220 16.75 44.24 32.05
CA ALA A 220 16.35 43.36 33.13
C ALA A 220 16.77 41.89 32.90
N MET A 221 16.77 41.43 31.65
CA MET A 221 17.23 40.09 31.31
C MET A 221 18.76 39.95 31.45
N HIS A 222 19.53 40.96 31.04
CA HIS A 222 20.99 40.95 31.25
C HIS A 222 21.38 41.11 32.73
N VAL A 223 20.60 41.87 33.51
CA VAL A 223 20.80 41.98 34.96
C VAL A 223 20.53 40.64 35.64
N ARG A 224 19.44 39.96 35.28
CA ARG A 224 19.10 38.64 35.82
C ARG A 224 20.15 37.58 35.49
N GLU A 225 20.66 37.56 34.26
CA GLU A 225 21.72 36.62 33.86
C GLU A 225 23.00 36.82 34.67
N ARG A 226 23.34 38.08 34.98
CA ARG A 226 24.49 38.41 35.84
C ARG A 226 24.25 38.03 37.31
N GLU A 227 23.06 38.28 37.84
CA GLU A 227 22.71 37.91 39.22
C GLU A 227 22.69 36.38 39.40
N ASP A 228 22.15 35.64 38.44
CA ASP A 228 22.13 34.17 38.45
C ASP A 228 23.57 33.60 38.40
N GLU A 229 24.49 34.23 37.66
CA GLU A 229 25.91 33.84 37.63
C GLU A 229 26.64 34.14 38.95
N GLU A 230 26.35 35.28 39.59
CA GLU A 230 26.91 35.66 40.89
C GLU A 230 26.35 34.81 42.04
N ASP A 231 25.07 34.41 41.98
CA ASP A 231 24.47 33.45 42.91
C ASP A 231 25.07 32.05 42.73
N ALA A 232 25.19 31.56 41.49
CA ALA A 232 25.82 30.26 41.23
C ALA A 232 27.32 30.23 41.57
N ALA A 233 27.99 31.39 41.65
CA ALA A 233 29.35 31.49 42.16
C ALA A 233 29.38 31.41 43.70
N ARG A 234 28.46 32.11 44.38
CA ARG A 234 28.31 32.03 45.83
C ARG A 234 27.91 30.63 46.31
N ASP A 235 26.97 29.97 45.64
CA ASP A 235 26.57 28.61 45.99
C ASP A 235 27.76 27.64 45.88
N ARG A 236 28.64 27.81 44.88
CA ARG A 236 29.87 27.01 44.76
C ARG A 236 30.88 27.29 45.87
N GLU A 237 31.03 28.55 46.26
CA GLU A 237 31.89 28.93 47.39
C GLU A 237 31.34 28.39 48.72
N GLU A 238 30.02 28.45 48.93
CA GLU A 238 29.35 27.90 50.11
C GLU A 238 29.42 26.36 50.14
N GLU A 239 29.30 25.68 48.99
CA GLU A 239 29.52 24.23 48.88
C GLU A 239 30.98 23.84 49.18
N ASP A 240 31.96 24.61 48.69
CA ASP A 240 33.39 24.39 48.94
C ASP A 240 33.76 24.65 50.41
N ASP A 241 33.20 25.69 51.04
CA ASP A 241 33.42 25.98 52.46
C ASP A 241 32.67 24.99 53.36
N ALA A 242 31.47 24.54 52.99
CA ALA A 242 30.77 23.45 53.68
C ALA A 242 31.54 22.12 53.56
N MET A 243 32.20 21.86 52.42
CA MET A 243 33.09 20.73 52.23
C MET A 243 34.38 20.84 53.05
N ARG A 244 34.90 22.06 53.25
CA ARG A 244 36.06 22.30 54.13
C ARG A 244 35.74 22.11 55.61
N ASP A 245 34.56 22.55 56.06
CA ASP A 245 34.12 22.39 57.45
C ASP A 245 33.73 20.94 57.80
N ALA A 246 33.50 20.08 56.80
CA ALA A 246 33.16 18.66 56.98
C ALA A 246 34.38 17.70 57.07
N LEU A 247 35.61 18.20 56.90
CA LEU A 247 36.87 17.45 56.96
C LEU A 247 37.60 17.63 58.31
#